data_AF-A0A7K1BX18-F1
#
_entry.id   AF-A0A7K1BX18-F1
#
_cell.length_a   1.000
_cell.length_b   1.000
_cell.length_c   1.000
_cell.angle_alpha   90.00
_cell.angle_beta   90.00
_cell.angle_gamma   90.00
#
_symmetry.space_group_name_H-M   'P 1'
#
loop_
_entity.id
_entity.type
_entity.pdbx_description
1 polymer ?
#
loop_
_entity_poly.entity_id
_entity_poly.type
_entity_poly.pdbx_seq_one_letter_code
_entity_poly.pdbx_strand_id
1 'polypeptide(L)'
;MEPLDDAEIERVLVVTAHPDDLDFGAGGTIAQWTAKGIEVSYCICTNGDQGGEDPDVPREEMPKIRQREQRDAGLALGVTNIEFLNYRDGWLEPTIELRKKIVREIRRVRPQRMLIQSPERNW
;
A
#
# COMPACT_ATOMS: atom_id res chain seq x y z
N MET A 1 -14.70 16.71 12.05
CA MET A 1 -13.65 16.22 12.96
C MET A 1 -12.34 16.75 12.42
N GLU A 2 -11.54 17.41 13.25
CA GLU A 2 -10.19 17.83 12.84
C GLU A 2 -9.27 16.60 12.76
N PRO A 3 -8.37 16.51 11.78
CA PRO A 3 -7.34 15.47 11.76
C PRO A 3 -6.45 15.60 12.99
N LEU A 4 -6.13 14.47 13.65
CA LEU A 4 -5.17 14.42 14.75
C LEU A 4 -3.80 14.99 14.31
N ASP A 5 -2.98 15.50 15.22
CA ASP A 5 -1.58 15.78 14.87
C ASP A 5 -0.80 14.47 14.64
N ASP A 6 0.34 14.52 13.93
CA ASP A 6 1.26 13.38 13.86
C ASP A 6 1.75 12.95 15.25
N ALA A 7 1.90 13.88 16.19
CA ALA A 7 2.32 13.63 17.57
C ALA A 7 1.28 12.83 18.39
N GLU A 8 0.05 12.69 17.90
CA GLU A 8 -1.07 12.03 18.59
C GLU A 8 -1.42 10.66 17.99
N ILE A 9 -0.70 10.21 16.95
CA ILE A 9 -0.95 8.93 16.30
C ILE A 9 0.22 7.96 16.49
N GLU A 10 -0.09 6.67 16.51
CA GLU A 10 0.90 5.60 16.69
C GLU A 10 0.97 4.69 15.48
N ARG A 11 -0.15 4.52 14.75
CA ARG A 11 -0.30 3.56 13.67
C ARG A 11 -0.99 4.18 12.46
N VAL A 12 -0.37 3.99 11.31
CA VAL A 12 -0.88 4.37 10.00
C VAL A 12 -1.13 3.12 9.16
N LEU A 13 -2.24 3.09 8.44
CA LEU A 13 -2.47 2.11 7.37
C LEU A 13 -2.54 2.82 6.02
N VAL A 14 -1.63 2.47 5.12
CA VAL A 14 -1.66 2.87 3.72
C VAL A 14 -2.44 1.82 2.94
N VAL A 15 -3.46 2.22 2.19
CA VAL A 15 -4.16 1.33 1.25
C VAL A 15 -3.99 1.86 -0.16
N THR A 16 -3.45 1.03 -1.05
CA THR A 16 -3.22 1.41 -2.45
C THR A 16 -3.54 0.28 -3.41
N ALA A 17 -3.61 0.58 -4.71
CA ALA A 17 -3.97 -0.39 -5.73
C ALA A 17 -2.79 -1.31 -6.07
N HIS A 18 -1.61 -0.75 -6.35
CA HIS A 18 -0.45 -1.45 -6.90
C HIS A 18 0.77 -1.32 -5.99
N PRO A 19 1.74 -2.24 -6.09
CA PRO A 19 3.11 -1.92 -5.71
C PRO A 19 3.54 -0.61 -6.38
N ASP A 20 4.43 0.18 -5.75
CA ASP A 20 4.96 1.50 -6.16
C ASP A 20 4.07 2.74 -5.98
N ASP A 21 2.74 2.61 -5.98
CA ASP A 21 1.81 3.73 -5.89
C ASP A 21 2.12 4.66 -4.69
N LEU A 22 2.43 4.07 -3.55
CA LEU A 22 2.73 4.76 -2.29
C LEU A 22 4.13 5.39 -2.30
N ASP A 23 5.07 4.82 -3.05
CA ASP A 23 6.43 5.29 -3.16
C ASP A 23 6.45 6.61 -3.94
N PHE A 24 5.69 6.69 -5.05
CA PHE A 24 5.49 7.92 -5.81
C PHE A 24 4.65 8.96 -5.06
N GLY A 25 3.53 8.52 -4.46
CA GLY A 25 2.55 9.43 -3.89
C GLY A 25 2.90 9.97 -2.51
N ALA A 26 3.64 9.19 -1.70
CA ALA A 26 3.78 9.48 -0.28
C ALA A 26 5.08 8.99 0.38
N GLY A 27 6.08 8.53 -0.38
CA GLY A 27 7.31 7.95 0.20
C GLY A 27 8.00 8.87 1.21
N GLY A 28 8.09 10.17 0.93
CA GLY A 28 8.67 11.16 1.84
C GLY A 28 7.87 11.33 3.14
N THR A 29 6.53 11.31 3.06
CA THR A 29 5.66 11.38 4.24
C THR A 29 5.79 10.12 5.09
N ILE A 30 5.82 8.96 4.46
CA ILE A 30 6.00 7.68 5.14
C ILE A 30 7.35 7.64 5.86
N ALA A 31 8.43 8.07 5.21
CA ALA A 31 9.75 8.16 5.83
C ALA A 31 9.76 9.06 7.07
N GLN A 32 9.02 10.18 7.04
CA GLN A 32 8.90 11.06 8.21
C GLN A 32 8.12 10.41 9.35
N TRP A 33 7.04 9.68 9.05
CA TRP A 33 6.27 8.96 10.06
C TRP A 33 7.10 7.88 10.75
N THR A 34 7.79 7.04 9.99
CA THR A 34 8.63 5.98 10.56
C THR A 34 9.82 6.55 11.33
N ALA A 35 10.42 7.67 10.87
CA ALA A 35 11.46 8.37 11.62
C ALA A 35 10.97 8.96 12.96
N LYS A 36 9.68 9.29 13.07
CA LYS A 36 9.02 9.71 14.33
C LYS A 36 8.59 8.52 15.22
N GLY A 37 8.84 7.29 14.79
CA GLY A 37 8.43 6.08 15.52
C GLY A 37 6.96 5.69 15.33
N ILE A 38 6.26 6.30 14.37
CA ILE A 38 4.90 5.90 14.00
C ILE A 38 4.99 4.62 13.18
N GLU A 39 4.27 3.59 13.58
CA GLU A 39 4.21 2.31 12.86
C GLU A 39 3.36 2.48 11.59
N VAL A 40 3.99 2.31 10.43
CA VAL A 40 3.29 2.35 9.14
C VAL A 40 3.13 0.94 8.60
N SER A 41 1.91 0.60 8.16
CA SER A 41 1.58 -0.68 7.53
C SER A 41 0.99 -0.45 6.15
N TYR A 42 1.24 -1.37 5.21
CA TYR A 42 0.70 -1.31 3.85
C TYR A 42 -0.32 -2.42 3.59
N CYS A 43 -1.38 -2.08 2.87
CA CYS A 43 -2.34 -3.00 2.27
C CYS A 43 -2.41 -2.68 0.77
N ILE A 44 -1.85 -3.55 -0.05
CA ILE A 44 -1.75 -3.38 -1.50
C ILE A 44 -2.76 -4.32 -2.15
N CYS A 45 -3.71 -3.76 -2.90
CA CYS A 45 -4.85 -4.52 -3.39
C CYS A 45 -4.43 -5.55 -4.44
N THR A 46 -3.55 -5.18 -5.35
CA THR A 46 -3.14 -6.03 -6.48
C THR A 46 -1.76 -6.64 -6.25
N ASN A 47 -1.43 -7.65 -7.06
CA ASN A 47 -0.08 -8.22 -7.09
C ASN A 47 0.86 -7.52 -8.09
N GLY A 48 0.35 -6.53 -8.85
CA GLY A 48 1.12 -5.80 -9.85
C GLY A 48 1.49 -6.62 -11.10
N ASP A 49 0.78 -7.71 -11.40
CA ASP A 49 1.13 -8.66 -12.47
C ASP A 49 1.18 -8.05 -13.87
N GLN A 50 0.54 -6.90 -14.10
CA GLN A 50 0.54 -6.22 -15.39
C GLN A 50 1.60 -5.12 -15.51
N GLY A 51 2.34 -4.83 -14.43
CA GLY A 51 3.49 -3.93 -14.47
C GLY A 51 4.69 -4.57 -15.19
N GLY A 52 5.68 -3.75 -15.54
CA GLY A 52 6.93 -4.18 -16.19
C GLY A 52 6.81 -4.33 -17.71
N GLU A 53 7.85 -3.88 -18.41
CA GLU A 53 7.96 -3.88 -19.88
C GLU A 53 9.11 -4.75 -20.39
N ASP A 54 9.87 -5.40 -19.51
CA ASP A 54 10.99 -6.25 -19.88
C ASP A 54 10.49 -7.51 -20.62
N PRO A 55 10.81 -7.69 -21.92
CA PRO A 55 10.34 -8.83 -22.69
C PRO A 55 10.98 -10.16 -22.26
N ASP A 56 12.09 -10.13 -21.55
CA ASP A 56 12.79 -11.33 -21.08
C ASP A 56 12.22 -11.85 -19.74
N VAL A 57 11.32 -11.10 -19.10
CA VAL A 57 10.65 -11.49 -17.85
C VAL A 57 9.28 -12.10 -18.15
N PRO A 58 9.04 -13.38 -17.84
CA PRO A 58 7.71 -13.98 -17.98
C PRO A 58 6.67 -13.26 -17.11
N ARG A 59 5.47 -13.05 -17.66
CA ARG A 59 4.40 -12.29 -16.98
C ARG A 59 4.00 -12.91 -15.64
N GLU A 60 4.06 -14.23 -15.53
CA GLU A 60 3.80 -14.99 -14.31
C GLU A 60 4.83 -14.75 -13.19
N GLU A 61 6.03 -14.25 -13.51
CA GLU A 61 7.05 -13.91 -12.52
C GLU A 61 6.88 -12.50 -11.95
N MET A 62 6.16 -11.62 -12.66
CA MET A 62 5.98 -10.22 -12.26
C MET A 62 5.43 -10.03 -10.83
N PRO A 63 4.41 -10.79 -10.37
CA PRO A 63 3.97 -10.72 -8.98
C PRO A 63 5.09 -10.90 -7.96
N LYS A 64 5.94 -11.92 -8.17
CA LYS A 64 7.03 -12.24 -7.24
C LYS A 64 8.08 -11.14 -7.24
N ILE A 65 8.41 -10.62 -8.42
CA ILE A 65 9.38 -9.54 -8.60
C ILE A 65 8.89 -8.27 -7.91
N ARG A 66 7.69 -7.78 -8.25
CA ARG A 66 7.17 -6.52 -7.71
C ARG A 66 6.88 -6.58 -6.21
N GLN A 67 6.45 -7.73 -5.70
CA GLN A 67 6.29 -7.88 -4.25
C GLN A 67 7.62 -7.92 -3.50
N ARG A 68 8.70 -8.43 -4.11
CA ARG A 68 10.05 -8.34 -3.54
C ARG A 68 10.51 -6.87 -3.53
N GLU A 69 10.43 -6.21 -4.68
CA GLU A 69 10.79 -4.80 -4.84
C GLU A 69 10.07 -3.91 -3.82
N GLN A 70 8.75 -4.09 -3.65
CA GLN A 70 8.00 -3.31 -2.68
C GLN A 70 8.38 -3.60 -1.23
N ARG A 71 8.76 -4.85 -0.89
CA ARG A 71 9.29 -5.18 0.44
C ARG A 71 10.63 -4.51 0.68
N ASP A 72 11.51 -4.50 -0.32
CA ASP A 72 12.81 -3.84 -0.26
C ASP A 72 12.65 -2.32 -0.13
N ALA A 73 11.73 -1.71 -0.90
CA ALA A 73 11.36 -0.30 -0.80
C ALA A 73 10.78 0.03 0.58
N GLY A 74 9.87 -0.80 1.09
CA GLY A 74 9.32 -0.66 2.44
C GLY A 74 10.40 -0.69 3.51
N LEU A 75 11.32 -1.65 3.43
CA LEU A 75 12.47 -1.75 4.35
C LEU A 75 13.32 -0.48 4.35
N ALA A 76 13.55 0.12 3.17
CA ALA A 76 14.29 1.38 3.06
C ALA A 76 13.61 2.54 3.80
N LEU A 77 12.29 2.49 3.98
CA LEU A 77 11.49 3.48 4.71
C LEU A 77 11.14 3.04 6.14
N GLY A 78 11.65 1.91 6.64
CA GLY A 78 11.32 1.40 7.96
C GLY A 78 9.95 0.70 8.06
N VAL A 79 9.35 0.33 6.93
CA VAL A 79 8.07 -0.39 6.86
C VAL A 79 8.30 -1.87 6.60
N THR A 80 7.82 -2.71 7.53
CA THR A 80 7.98 -4.18 7.45
C THR A 80 6.64 -4.92 7.34
N ASN A 81 5.53 -4.29 7.76
CA ASN A 81 4.19 -4.88 7.71
C ASN A 81 3.51 -4.55 6.38
N ILE A 82 3.65 -5.44 5.39
CA ILE A 82 3.14 -5.25 4.03
C ILE A 82 2.27 -6.44 3.64
N GLU A 83 0.97 -6.21 3.48
CA GLU A 83 -0.01 -7.20 3.05
C GLU A 83 -0.38 -6.98 1.57
N PHE A 84 -0.32 -8.05 0.78
CA PHE A 84 -0.81 -8.05 -0.61
C PHE A 84 -2.11 -8.85 -0.70
N LEU A 85 -3.21 -8.21 -1.13
CA LEU A 85 -4.49 -8.90 -1.31
C LEU A 85 -4.53 -9.80 -2.56
N ASN A 86 -3.52 -9.67 -3.43
CA ASN A 86 -3.26 -10.50 -4.60
C ASN A 86 -4.39 -10.52 -5.65
N TYR A 87 -5.12 -9.42 -5.81
CA TYR A 87 -5.99 -9.25 -6.97
C TYR A 87 -5.16 -9.01 -8.24
N ARG A 88 -5.74 -9.34 -9.39
CA ARG A 88 -5.14 -9.07 -10.69
C ARG A 88 -5.10 -7.57 -10.96
N ASP A 89 -3.93 -7.06 -11.31
CA ASP A 89 -3.69 -5.67 -11.66
C ASP A 89 -4.44 -5.29 -12.94
N GLY A 90 -5.13 -4.15 -12.97
CA GLY A 90 -5.98 -3.70 -14.08
C GLY A 90 -7.42 -4.27 -14.13
N TRP A 91 -7.75 -5.28 -13.29
CA TRP A 91 -9.09 -5.89 -13.22
C TRP A 91 -9.77 -5.70 -11.85
N LEU A 92 -9.22 -4.85 -10.98
CA LEU A 92 -9.77 -4.65 -9.63
C LEU A 92 -11.14 -3.95 -9.67
N GLU A 93 -12.15 -4.55 -9.04
CA GLU A 93 -13.50 -3.99 -8.94
C GLU A 93 -13.86 -3.61 -7.48
N PRO A 94 -14.64 -2.53 -7.26
CA PRO A 94 -15.04 -2.07 -5.93
C PRO A 94 -16.18 -2.92 -5.32
N THR A 95 -15.89 -4.19 -5.05
CA THR A 95 -16.86 -5.16 -4.53
C THR A 95 -16.97 -5.15 -3.00
N ILE A 96 -18.04 -5.73 -2.46
CA ILE A 96 -18.18 -5.97 -1.01
C ILE A 96 -17.08 -6.89 -0.48
N GLU A 97 -16.63 -7.86 -1.28
CA GLU A 97 -15.55 -8.77 -0.89
C GLU A 97 -14.20 -8.05 -0.77
N LEU A 98 -13.88 -7.15 -1.70
CA LEU A 98 -12.71 -6.27 -1.58
C LEU A 98 -12.80 -5.42 -0.32
N ARG A 99 -13.97 -4.81 -0.06
CA ARG A 99 -14.20 -4.01 1.15
C ARG A 99 -13.99 -4.82 2.42
N LYS A 100 -14.45 -6.08 2.49
CA LYS A 100 -14.24 -6.96 3.64
C LYS A 100 -12.76 -7.24 3.89
N LYS A 101 -11.97 -7.46 2.84
CA LYS A 101 -10.52 -7.65 2.97
C LYS A 101 -9.81 -6.40 3.49
N ILE A 102 -10.15 -5.21 2.96
CA ILE A 102 -9.61 -3.95 3.48
C ILE A 102 -10.03 -3.72 4.94
N VAL A 103 -11.29 -3.99 5.29
CA VAL A 103 -11.79 -3.89 6.67
C VAL A 103 -11.08 -4.85 7.62
N ARG A 104 -10.72 -6.05 7.16
CA ARG A 104 -9.89 -6.98 7.95
C ARG A 104 -8.54 -6.35 8.29
N GLU A 105 -7.88 -5.71 7.34
CA GLU A 105 -6.60 -5.03 7.58
C GLU A 105 -6.75 -3.82 8.51
N ILE A 106 -7.82 -3.02 8.34
CA ILE A 106 -8.15 -1.93 9.28
C ILE A 106 -8.33 -2.47 10.71
N ARG A 107 -9.03 -3.60 10.89
CA ARG A 107 -9.25 -4.21 12.21
C ARG A 107 -8.00 -4.82 12.82
N ARG A 108 -7.09 -5.33 11.97
CA ARG A 108 -5.80 -5.88 12.37
C ARG A 108 -4.85 -4.77 12.84
N VAL A 109 -4.71 -3.72 12.05
CA VAL A 109 -3.77 -2.61 12.31
C VAL A 109 -4.31 -1.62 13.35
N ARG A 110 -5.64 -1.43 13.42
CA ARG A 110 -6.29 -0.41 14.27
C ARG A 110 -5.63 0.98 14.11
N PRO A 111 -5.54 1.50 12.88
CA PRO A 111 -4.83 2.74 12.61
C PRO A 111 -5.60 3.95 13.15
N GLN A 112 -4.88 4.99 13.61
CA GLN A 112 -5.48 6.30 13.86
C GLN A 112 -5.52 7.15 12.59
N ARG A 113 -4.66 6.84 11.61
CA ARG A 113 -4.57 7.55 10.33
C ARG A 113 -4.53 6.58 9.16
N MET A 114 -5.31 6.90 8.13
CA MET A 114 -5.30 6.19 6.86
C MET A 114 -4.66 7.08 5.80
N LEU A 115 -3.85 6.50 4.91
CA LEU A 115 -3.41 7.13 3.68
C LEU A 115 -3.93 6.32 2.50
N ILE A 116 -4.61 6.98 1.57
CA ILE A 116 -5.16 6.36 0.36
C ILE A 116 -4.95 7.28 -0.84
N GLN A 117 -4.88 6.70 -2.02
CA GLN A 117 -4.98 7.48 -3.25
C GLN A 117 -6.35 8.13 -3.36
N SER A 118 -6.42 9.32 -3.97
CA SER A 118 -7.70 9.97 -4.24
C SER A 118 -8.55 9.07 -5.14
N PRO A 119 -9.82 8.79 -4.77
CA PRO A 119 -10.73 8.05 -5.64
C PRO A 119 -11.28 8.92 -6.79
N GLU A 120 -11.05 10.23 -6.76
CA GLU A 120 -11.49 11.15 -7.80
C GLU A 120 -10.69 10.92 -9.08
N ARG A 121 -11.39 10.56 -10.15
CA ARG A 121 -10.81 10.52 -11.50
C ARG A 121 -10.88 11.92 -12.09
N ASN A 122 -9.77 12.64 -12.08
CA ASN A 122 -9.64 13.88 -12.86
C ASN A 122 -9.19 13.52 -14.28
N TRP A 123 -10.12 13.63 -15.22
CA TRP A 123 -9.89 13.53 -16.66
C TRP A 123 -9.68 14.90 -17.28
#